data_AF-A0A1Y6K172-F1
#
_entry.id   AF-A0A1Y6K172-F1
#
_cell.length_a   1.000
_cell.length_b   1.000
_cell.length_c   1.000
_cell.angle_alpha   90.00
_cell.angle_beta   90.00
_cell.angle_gamma   90.00
#
_symmetry.space_group_name_H-M   'P 1'
#
loop_
_entity.id
_entity.type
_entity.pdbx_description
1 polymer ?
#
loop_
_entity_poly.entity_id
_entity_poly.type
_entity_poly.pdbx_seq_one_letter_code
_entity_poly.pdbx_strand_id
1 'polypeptide(L)'
;MQQPAWNNLTPDFRRQVATRNCLELAKLTPKVVTYQVPNKQLAVDWDHVILLKYCAGAGPQRHGTTIIWNAYAGFTRTDVTPRTLIDRVERSSPVTWLDMQAYTDASGGRGPLSYVLGQLQLIPIENKKTHYSWLNGRYLQTVNPYNLSKSGKQSLILLTTTNEILIQDSAKRLNEKWDIANKIRRIQQMNKEYNNELYGSHYLATVQVPADLRKFQIRVQTLLVAYVEKHLPVNWTATERDKIVDAARHNQPWPLDETGPAERTEWANI
;
A
#
# COMPACT_ATOMS: atom_id res chain seq x y z
N MET A 1 21.63 -24.98 2.23
CA MET A 1 20.17 -24.81 2.05
C MET A 1 19.96 -23.79 0.95
N GLN A 2 19.16 -24.09 -0.08
CA GLN A 2 18.78 -23.06 -1.06
C GLN A 2 17.99 -21.98 -0.33
N GLN A 3 18.41 -20.72 -0.44
CA GLN A 3 17.66 -19.61 0.14
C GLN A 3 16.28 -19.54 -0.55
N PRO A 4 15.18 -19.61 0.22
CA PRO A 4 13.84 -19.58 -0.35
C PRO A 4 13.52 -18.27 -1.10
N ALA A 5 14.34 -17.24 -0.90
CA ALA A 5 14.20 -15.92 -1.51
C ALA A 5 13.99 -15.95 -3.04
N TRP A 6 14.61 -16.89 -3.76
CA TRP A 6 14.55 -16.98 -5.23
C TRP A 6 13.68 -18.13 -5.76
N ASN A 7 12.89 -18.76 -4.90
CA ASN A 7 11.98 -19.83 -5.27
C ASN A 7 10.93 -19.35 -6.28
N ASN A 8 10.43 -20.29 -7.07
CA ASN A 8 9.40 -20.08 -8.10
C ASN A 8 9.77 -19.07 -9.20
N LEU A 9 11.04 -18.70 -9.32
CA LEU A 9 11.57 -18.12 -10.55
C LEU A 9 11.91 -19.23 -11.56
N THR A 10 11.82 -18.91 -12.85
CA THR A 10 12.33 -19.82 -13.90
C THR A 10 13.82 -20.10 -13.70
N PRO A 11 14.32 -21.29 -14.07
CA PRO A 11 15.72 -21.66 -13.83
C PRO A 11 16.74 -20.66 -14.39
N ASP A 12 16.48 -20.12 -15.58
CA ASP A 12 17.36 -19.15 -16.21
C ASP A 12 17.39 -17.82 -15.47
N PHE A 13 16.22 -17.30 -15.08
CA PHE A 13 16.15 -16.04 -14.36
C PHE A 13 16.68 -16.18 -12.93
N ARG A 14 16.41 -17.30 -12.26
CA ARG A 14 16.99 -17.62 -10.95
C ARG A 14 18.51 -17.62 -10.99
N ARG A 15 19.12 -18.27 -12.00
CA ARG A 15 20.58 -18.26 -12.18
C ARG A 15 21.12 -16.83 -12.37
N GLN A 16 20.45 -16.01 -13.19
CA GLN A 16 20.86 -14.62 -13.41
C GLN A 16 20.86 -13.80 -12.11
N VAL A 17 19.78 -13.90 -11.33
CA VAL A 17 19.64 -13.16 -10.06
C VAL A 17 20.63 -13.69 -9.02
N ALA A 18 20.78 -15.01 -8.88
CA ALA A 18 21.69 -15.63 -7.92
C ALA A 18 23.15 -15.29 -8.19
N THR A 19 23.59 -15.31 -9.46
CA THR A 19 24.98 -14.97 -9.82
C THR A 19 25.32 -13.51 -9.52
N ARG A 20 24.36 -12.59 -9.64
CA ARG A 20 24.56 -11.16 -9.36
C ARG A 20 24.20 -10.77 -7.92
N ASN A 21 23.58 -11.68 -7.16
CA ASN A 21 22.86 -11.41 -5.92
C ASN A 21 21.91 -10.18 -6.00
N CYS A 22 21.38 -9.90 -7.19
CA CYS A 22 20.68 -8.66 -7.48
C CYS A 22 19.48 -8.90 -8.39
N LEU A 23 18.30 -8.52 -7.91
CA LEU A 23 17.06 -8.53 -8.66
C LEU A 23 16.88 -7.21 -9.40
N GLU A 24 17.02 -7.23 -10.72
CA GLU A 24 16.62 -6.09 -11.54
C GLU A 24 15.09 -6.06 -11.67
N LEU A 25 14.44 -5.14 -10.96
CA LEU A 25 12.99 -5.10 -10.86
C LEU A 25 12.32 -4.97 -12.23
N ALA A 26 12.91 -4.21 -13.16
CA ALA A 26 12.41 -4.08 -14.53
C ALA A 26 12.31 -5.42 -15.29
N LYS A 27 13.19 -6.39 -15.01
CA LYS A 27 13.20 -7.72 -15.64
C LYS A 27 12.22 -8.72 -14.99
N LEU A 28 11.74 -8.42 -13.79
CA LEU A 28 10.73 -9.24 -13.11
C LEU A 28 9.38 -9.12 -13.82
N THR A 29 9.02 -10.11 -14.62
CA THR A 29 7.77 -10.17 -15.39
C THR A 29 6.98 -11.43 -15.05
N PRO A 30 5.67 -11.50 -15.36
CA PRO A 30 4.87 -12.70 -15.06
C PRO A 30 5.43 -13.98 -15.68
N LYS A 31 6.12 -13.88 -16.83
CA LYS A 31 6.72 -15.02 -17.54
C LYS A 31 7.89 -15.67 -16.80
N VAL A 32 8.57 -14.94 -15.92
CA VAL A 32 9.72 -15.46 -15.15
C VAL A 32 9.33 -16.01 -13.78
N VAL A 33 8.04 -16.00 -13.44
CA VAL A 33 7.48 -16.55 -12.20
C VAL A 33 6.64 -17.79 -12.53
N THR A 34 7.07 -18.96 -12.02
CA THR A 34 6.50 -20.27 -12.36
C THR A 34 5.24 -20.60 -11.58
N TYR A 35 5.06 -20.03 -10.39
CA TYR A 35 3.95 -20.37 -9.49
C TYR A 35 2.84 -19.31 -9.52
N GLN A 36 1.65 -19.71 -10.02
CA GLN A 36 0.46 -18.87 -10.03
C GLN A 36 -0.53 -19.34 -8.97
N VAL A 37 -1.05 -18.39 -8.17
CA VAL A 37 -2.05 -18.66 -7.13
C VAL A 37 -3.37 -17.99 -7.52
N PRO A 38 -4.45 -18.76 -7.70
CA PRO A 38 -5.78 -18.22 -7.94
C PRO A 38 -6.28 -17.38 -6.75
N ASN A 39 -7.07 -16.35 -7.03
CA ASN A 39 -7.60 -15.43 -6.02
C ASN A 39 -8.25 -16.16 -4.81
N LYS A 40 -9.08 -17.19 -5.07
CA LYS A 40 -9.80 -17.93 -4.02
C LYS A 40 -8.89 -18.66 -3.02
N GLN A 41 -7.65 -18.93 -3.40
CA GLN A 41 -6.67 -19.67 -2.60
C GLN A 41 -5.53 -18.76 -2.10
N LEU A 42 -5.61 -17.46 -2.40
CA LEU A 42 -4.53 -16.53 -2.11
C LEU A 42 -4.53 -16.14 -0.63
N ALA A 43 -3.70 -16.83 0.15
CA ALA A 43 -3.28 -16.39 1.47
C ALA A 43 -1.91 -15.69 1.34
N VAL A 44 -1.87 -14.40 1.70
CA VAL A 44 -0.62 -13.62 1.72
C VAL A 44 -0.14 -13.53 3.15
N ASP A 45 1.06 -14.04 3.41
CA ASP A 45 1.78 -13.83 4.66
C ASP A 45 2.40 -12.41 4.64
N TRP A 46 1.62 -11.46 5.13
CA TRP A 46 1.93 -10.02 5.11
C TRP A 46 3.14 -9.64 5.94
N ASP A 47 3.44 -10.39 7.00
CA ASP A 47 4.60 -10.13 7.86
C ASP A 47 5.92 -10.29 7.11
N HIS A 48 5.91 -11.10 6.05
CA HIS A 48 7.10 -11.46 5.27
C HIS A 48 7.02 -11.07 3.78
N VAL A 49 6.06 -10.23 3.39
CA VAL A 49 6.04 -9.61 2.05
C VAL A 49 7.20 -8.65 1.92
N ILE A 50 8.04 -8.85 0.91
CA ILE A 50 9.14 -7.95 0.51
C ILE A 50 8.64 -6.97 -0.55
N LEU A 51 7.97 -7.47 -1.60
CA LEU A 51 7.61 -6.69 -2.78
C LEU A 51 6.25 -7.12 -3.33
N LEU A 52 5.45 -6.15 -3.76
CA LEU A 52 4.32 -6.33 -4.66
C LEU A 52 4.63 -5.61 -5.97
N LYS A 53 4.61 -6.30 -7.10
CA LYS A 53 4.80 -5.68 -8.43
C LYS A 53 3.58 -5.95 -9.28
N TYR A 54 2.93 -4.89 -9.76
CA TYR A 54 1.87 -5.00 -10.76
C TYR A 54 2.43 -4.85 -12.17
N CYS A 55 2.06 -5.78 -13.04
CA CYS A 55 2.32 -5.73 -14.46
C CYS A 55 0.98 -5.67 -15.17
N ALA A 56 0.62 -4.51 -15.74
CA ALA A 56 -0.60 -4.39 -16.51
C ALA A 56 -0.60 -5.35 -17.71
N GLY A 57 -1.79 -5.87 -18.03
CA GLY A 57 -1.99 -6.67 -19.23
C GLY A 57 -1.78 -5.83 -20.50
N ALA A 58 -1.25 -6.45 -21.55
CA ALA A 58 -1.17 -5.79 -22.85
C ALA A 58 -2.59 -5.73 -23.46
N GLY A 59 -3.20 -4.55 -23.43
CA GLY A 59 -4.49 -4.24 -24.07
C GLY A 59 -5.65 -4.04 -23.10
N PRO A 60 -6.76 -3.44 -23.58
CA PRO A 60 -7.88 -2.97 -22.75
C PRO A 60 -8.68 -4.08 -22.06
N GLN A 61 -8.57 -5.33 -22.52
CA GLN A 61 -9.30 -6.48 -21.98
C GLN A 61 -8.43 -7.45 -21.16
N ARG A 62 -7.11 -7.22 -21.06
CA ARG A 62 -6.23 -8.12 -20.30
C ARG A 62 -6.10 -7.64 -18.86
N HIS A 63 -6.61 -8.45 -17.93
CA HIS A 63 -6.32 -8.29 -16.50
C HIS A 63 -4.80 -8.33 -16.27
N GLY A 64 -4.29 -7.38 -15.49
CA GLY A 64 -2.87 -7.36 -15.13
C GLY A 64 -2.54 -8.45 -14.11
N THR A 65 -1.26 -8.73 -13.96
CA THR A 65 -0.75 -9.73 -13.03
C THR A 65 0.07 -9.06 -11.95
N THR A 66 -0.23 -9.38 -10.71
CA THR A 66 0.59 -9.03 -9.54
C THR A 66 1.58 -10.14 -9.25
N ILE A 67 2.83 -9.77 -9.05
CA ILE A 67 3.88 -10.64 -8.52
C ILE A 67 4.09 -10.25 -7.07
N ILE A 68 4.06 -11.25 -6.18
CA ILE A 68 4.32 -11.11 -4.75
C ILE A 68 5.66 -11.79 -4.48
N TRP A 69 6.57 -11.09 -3.83
CA TRP A 69 7.78 -11.66 -3.29
C TRP A 69 7.67 -11.74 -1.77
N ASN A 70 7.75 -12.95 -1.25
CA ASN A 70 7.75 -13.23 0.18
C ASN A 70 9.10 -13.85 0.58
N ALA A 71 9.61 -13.47 1.75
CA ALA A 71 10.94 -13.88 2.22
C ALA A 71 11.09 -15.40 2.39
N TYR A 72 10.01 -16.11 2.70
CA TYR A 72 10.01 -17.55 2.99
C TYR A 72 9.42 -18.41 1.87
N ALA A 73 8.49 -17.87 1.08
CA ALA A 73 7.85 -18.61 -0.02
C ALA A 73 8.47 -18.32 -1.40
N GLY A 74 9.29 -17.27 -1.53
CA GLY A 74 9.80 -16.80 -2.81
C GLY A 74 8.76 -16.02 -3.59
N PHE A 75 8.69 -16.25 -4.91
CA PHE A 75 7.81 -15.49 -5.80
C PHE A 75 6.49 -16.22 -6.06
N THR A 76 5.40 -15.48 -6.10
CA THR A 76 4.10 -15.98 -6.58
C THR A 76 3.49 -14.95 -7.51
N ARG A 77 2.62 -15.37 -8.43
CA ARG A 77 1.84 -14.46 -9.26
C ARG A 77 0.34 -14.70 -9.14
N THR A 78 -0.44 -13.63 -9.23
CA THR A 78 -1.91 -13.67 -9.12
C THR A 78 -2.54 -12.56 -9.95
N ASP A 79 -3.80 -12.72 -10.33
CA ASP A 79 -4.53 -11.75 -11.15
C ASP A 79 -5.24 -10.67 -10.30
N VAL A 80 -4.99 -10.66 -8.98
CA VAL A 80 -5.49 -9.66 -8.04
C VAL A 80 -4.54 -8.47 -7.99
N THR A 81 -5.04 -7.24 -8.16
CA THR A 81 -4.19 -6.03 -8.12
C THR A 81 -3.59 -5.80 -6.72
N PRO A 82 -2.41 -5.16 -6.58
CA PRO A 82 -1.85 -4.87 -5.26
C PRO A 82 -2.79 -4.03 -4.40
N ARG A 83 -3.53 -3.07 -4.98
CA ARG A 83 -4.50 -2.27 -4.23
C ARG A 83 -5.58 -3.17 -3.60
N THR A 84 -6.17 -4.07 -4.37
CA THR A 84 -7.15 -5.04 -3.87
C THR A 84 -6.56 -5.98 -2.80
N LEU A 85 -5.28 -6.33 -2.90
CA LEU A 85 -4.61 -7.12 -1.86
C LEU A 85 -4.47 -6.31 -0.56
N ILE A 86 -4.02 -5.07 -0.65
CA ILE A 86 -3.85 -4.18 0.50
C ILE A 86 -5.22 -3.86 1.13
N ASP A 87 -6.26 -3.65 0.34
CA ASP A 87 -7.63 -3.40 0.83
C ASP A 87 -8.15 -4.57 1.69
N ARG A 88 -7.73 -5.82 1.42
CA ARG A 88 -8.09 -6.97 2.29
C ARG A 88 -7.46 -6.87 3.67
N VAL A 89 -6.22 -6.40 3.74
CA VAL A 89 -5.53 -6.15 5.02
C VAL A 89 -6.26 -5.04 5.75
N GLU A 90 -6.53 -3.94 5.03
CA GLU A 90 -7.17 -2.75 5.56
C GLU A 90 -8.55 -3.02 6.15
N ARG A 91 -9.40 -3.81 5.49
CA ARG A 91 -10.72 -4.21 6.02
C ARG A 91 -10.68 -5.01 7.32
N SER A 92 -9.54 -5.63 7.62
CA SER A 92 -9.30 -6.37 8.86
C SER A 92 -8.50 -5.57 9.89
N SER A 93 -8.17 -4.31 9.57
CA SER A 93 -7.35 -3.42 10.37
C SER A 93 -8.20 -2.28 10.95
N PRO A 94 -7.88 -1.78 12.16
CA PRO A 94 -8.50 -0.55 12.67
C PRO A 94 -8.01 0.72 11.95
N VAL A 95 -7.06 0.60 11.02
CA VAL A 95 -6.46 1.74 10.32
C VAL A 95 -6.86 1.75 8.86
N THR A 96 -7.59 2.78 8.48
CA THR A 96 -8.23 2.94 7.16
C THR A 96 -7.35 3.71 6.17
N TRP A 97 -7.76 3.77 4.90
CA TRP A 97 -7.09 4.62 3.92
C TRP A 97 -7.18 6.12 4.22
N LEU A 98 -8.28 6.58 4.82
CA LEU A 98 -8.41 7.95 5.32
C LEU A 98 -7.35 8.23 6.41
N ASP A 99 -7.16 7.29 7.33
CA ASP A 99 -6.13 7.40 8.35
C ASP A 99 -4.73 7.44 7.72
N MET A 100 -4.46 6.58 6.73
CA MET A 100 -3.19 6.60 5.97
C MET A 100 -2.93 7.95 5.31
N GLN A 101 -3.96 8.60 4.74
CA GLN A 101 -3.85 9.95 4.20
C GLN A 101 -3.54 10.96 5.30
N ALA A 102 -4.26 10.91 6.43
CA ALA A 102 -4.01 11.83 7.55
C ALA A 102 -2.61 11.66 8.15
N TYR A 103 -2.13 10.42 8.31
CA TYR A 103 -0.77 10.15 8.76
C TYR A 103 0.27 10.66 7.78
N THR A 104 0.03 10.49 6.47
CA THR A 104 0.92 10.98 5.42
C THR A 104 1.00 12.51 5.47
N ASP A 105 -0.13 13.18 5.57
CA ASP A 105 -0.22 14.65 5.64
C ASP A 105 0.47 15.19 6.91
N ALA A 106 0.19 14.59 8.08
CA ALA A 106 0.84 14.95 9.34
C ALA A 106 2.36 14.73 9.30
N SER A 107 2.83 13.77 8.49
CA SER A 107 4.25 13.49 8.27
C SER A 107 4.90 14.37 7.19
N GLY A 108 4.13 15.26 6.53
CA GLY A 108 4.58 16.13 5.44
C GLY A 108 4.75 15.40 4.10
N GLY A 109 4.19 14.21 3.94
CA GLY A 109 4.30 13.41 2.74
C GLY A 109 3.43 13.92 1.59
N ARG A 110 3.85 13.62 0.34
CA ARG A 110 3.10 13.94 -0.88
C ARG A 110 3.15 12.79 -1.89
N GLY A 111 2.21 12.75 -2.82
CA GLY A 111 2.17 11.73 -3.88
C GLY A 111 1.53 10.42 -3.42
N PRO A 112 1.84 9.28 -4.07
CA PRO A 112 1.18 8.00 -3.77
C PRO A 112 1.30 7.64 -2.29
N LEU A 113 0.17 7.29 -1.68
CA LEU A 113 0.08 6.94 -0.26
C LEU A 113 0.89 5.69 0.03
N SER A 114 1.64 5.69 1.12
CA SER A 114 2.20 4.45 1.67
C SER A 114 1.14 3.77 2.54
N TYR A 115 1.15 2.44 2.60
CA TYR A 115 0.30 1.70 3.53
C TYR A 115 1.17 1.14 4.64
N VAL A 116 0.98 1.66 5.85
CA VAL A 116 1.78 1.33 7.03
C VAL A 116 0.87 0.75 8.10
N LEU A 117 1.20 -0.44 8.58
CA LEU A 117 0.50 -1.10 9.67
C LEU A 117 1.53 -1.84 10.53
N GLY A 118 1.94 -1.22 11.64
CA GLY A 118 2.98 -1.77 12.50
C GLY A 118 4.29 -1.99 11.75
N GLN A 119 4.69 -3.25 11.55
CA GLN A 119 5.93 -3.61 10.83
C GLN A 119 5.73 -3.70 9.31
N LEU A 120 4.50 -3.80 8.81
CA LEU A 120 4.23 -3.74 7.38
C LEU A 120 4.33 -2.28 6.92
N GLN A 121 5.27 -1.99 6.00
CA GLN A 121 5.49 -0.64 5.49
C GLN A 121 5.54 -0.64 3.97
N LEU A 122 4.39 -0.74 3.30
CA LEU A 122 4.34 -0.77 1.84
C LEU A 122 4.56 0.65 1.28
N ILE A 123 5.72 0.85 0.68
CA ILE A 123 6.14 2.11 0.05
C ILE A 123 5.98 2.00 -1.47
N PRO A 124 5.20 2.88 -2.12
CA PRO A 124 5.10 2.91 -3.57
C PRO A 124 6.44 3.21 -4.23
N ILE A 125 6.84 2.37 -5.17
CA ILE A 125 8.02 2.52 -6.01
C ILE A 125 7.66 2.34 -7.50
N GLU A 126 8.51 2.86 -8.39
CA GLU A 126 8.32 2.74 -9.85
C GLU A 126 6.90 3.11 -10.36
N ASN A 127 6.30 4.21 -9.89
CA ASN A 127 4.93 4.59 -10.26
C ASN A 127 4.79 4.99 -11.75
N LYS A 128 4.57 4.01 -12.63
CA LYS A 128 4.19 4.20 -14.04
C LYS A 128 2.74 3.72 -14.23
N LYS A 129 2.02 4.29 -15.21
CA LYS A 129 0.61 3.93 -15.49
C LYS A 129 0.40 2.44 -15.75
N THR A 130 1.37 1.76 -16.36
CA THR A 130 1.29 0.34 -16.76
C THR A 130 2.01 -0.61 -15.80
N HIS A 131 2.86 -0.10 -14.92
CA HIS A 131 3.62 -0.88 -13.95
C HIS A 131 3.78 -0.05 -12.68
N TYR A 132 3.31 -0.56 -11.56
CA TYR A 132 3.54 0.05 -10.26
C TYR A 132 3.89 -1.02 -9.26
N SER A 133 4.72 -0.65 -8.31
CA SER A 133 5.28 -1.60 -7.36
C SER A 133 5.23 -1.00 -5.95
N TRP A 134 5.24 -1.88 -4.96
CA TRP A 134 5.27 -1.53 -3.54
C TRP A 134 6.38 -2.34 -2.89
N LEU A 135 7.27 -1.67 -2.20
CA LEU A 135 8.37 -2.28 -1.48
C LEU A 135 8.12 -2.16 0.01
N ASN A 136 8.30 -3.24 0.76
CA ASN A 136 8.15 -3.20 2.19
C ASN A 136 9.39 -2.57 2.85
N GLY A 137 9.24 -1.37 3.38
CA GLY A 137 10.25 -0.57 4.06
C GLY A 137 10.90 -1.26 5.25
N ARG A 138 10.26 -2.28 5.85
CA ARG A 138 10.84 -3.12 6.90
C ARG A 138 12.12 -3.82 6.45
N TYR A 139 12.19 -4.18 5.16
CA TYR A 139 13.33 -4.91 4.61
C TYR A 139 14.41 -4.00 4.05
N LEU A 140 14.21 -2.67 4.03
CA LEU A 140 15.21 -1.74 3.55
C LEU A 140 16.38 -1.65 4.54
N GLN A 141 17.60 -1.86 4.06
CA GLN A 141 18.82 -1.62 4.81
C GLN A 141 19.51 -0.34 4.34
N THR A 142 19.79 -0.23 3.04
CA THR A 142 20.37 0.98 2.43
C THR A 142 19.82 1.22 1.03
N VAL A 143 19.73 2.49 0.63
CA VAL A 143 19.32 2.91 -0.71
C VAL A 143 20.40 3.80 -1.32
N ASN A 144 21.06 3.29 -2.36
CA ASN A 144 22.17 3.97 -3.03
C ASN A 144 21.79 4.36 -4.47
N PRO A 145 22.22 5.52 -4.98
CA PRO A 145 22.16 5.79 -6.41
C PRO A 145 23.02 4.77 -7.18
N TYR A 146 22.49 4.13 -8.22
CA TYR A 146 23.21 3.07 -8.96
C TYR A 146 23.72 3.53 -10.33
N ASN A 147 23.00 4.43 -11.01
CA ASN A 147 23.44 5.07 -12.25
C ASN A 147 22.69 6.39 -12.45
N LEU A 148 23.42 7.49 -12.64
CA LEU A 148 22.86 8.83 -12.88
C LEU A 148 22.81 9.22 -14.38
N SER A 149 23.17 8.34 -15.32
CA SER A 149 23.35 8.70 -16.75
C SER A 149 22.14 8.37 -17.66
N LYS A 150 21.82 9.36 -18.51
CA LYS A 150 20.92 9.50 -19.69
C LYS A 150 19.57 8.76 -19.81
N SER A 151 19.29 7.67 -19.09
CA SER A 151 18.06 6.85 -19.29
C SER A 151 17.05 6.87 -18.14
N GLY A 152 17.38 7.54 -17.03
CA GLY A 152 16.50 7.69 -15.86
C GLY A 152 17.26 7.53 -14.56
N LYS A 153 16.66 7.96 -13.45
CA LYS A 153 17.24 7.80 -12.11
C LYS A 153 17.07 6.35 -11.66
N GLN A 154 18.16 5.66 -11.33
CA GLN A 154 18.16 4.30 -10.80
C GLN A 154 18.72 4.26 -9.38
N SER A 155 18.21 3.34 -8.57
CA SER A 155 18.72 3.07 -7.23
C SER A 155 18.88 1.57 -6.97
N LEU A 156 19.98 1.25 -6.31
CA LEU A 156 20.27 -0.07 -5.77
C LEU A 156 19.89 -0.07 -4.31
N ILE A 157 19.04 -1.02 -3.95
CA ILE A 157 18.56 -1.23 -2.60
C ILE A 157 19.23 -2.48 -2.06
N LEU A 158 19.88 -2.36 -0.91
CA LEU A 158 20.26 -3.53 -0.11
C LEU A 158 19.12 -3.85 0.84
N LEU A 159 18.68 -5.10 0.83
CA LEU A 159 17.71 -5.59 1.80
C LEU A 159 18.40 -6.18 3.03
N THR A 160 17.72 -6.18 4.17
CA THR A 160 18.15 -6.86 5.40
C THR A 160 18.35 -8.37 5.23
N THR A 161 17.79 -8.95 4.16
CA THR A 161 17.99 -10.35 3.76
C THR A 161 19.27 -10.57 2.94
N THR A 162 20.16 -9.58 2.84
CA THR A 162 21.39 -9.55 2.03
C THR A 162 21.18 -9.57 0.51
N ASN A 163 19.94 -9.62 0.05
CA ASN A 163 19.59 -9.55 -1.36
C ASN A 163 19.58 -8.09 -1.83
N GLU A 164 19.96 -7.85 -3.08
CA GLU A 164 19.86 -6.53 -3.69
C GLU A 164 18.68 -6.41 -4.65
N ILE A 165 18.11 -5.21 -4.75
CA ILE A 165 17.11 -4.86 -5.77
C ILE A 165 17.57 -3.62 -6.53
N LEU A 166 17.62 -3.70 -7.86
CA LEU A 166 17.80 -2.54 -8.72
C LEU A 166 16.43 -2.05 -9.23
N ILE A 167 16.10 -0.78 -8.99
CA ILE A 167 14.83 -0.17 -9.38
C ILE A 167 15.02 1.08 -10.24
N GLN A 168 14.01 1.38 -11.06
CA GLN A 168 13.90 2.61 -11.86
C GLN A 168 13.24 3.73 -11.03
N ASP A 169 13.90 4.09 -9.93
CA ASP A 169 13.54 5.20 -9.06
C ASP A 169 14.80 5.88 -8.50
N SER A 170 14.67 7.14 -8.11
CA SER A 170 15.75 7.86 -7.45
C SER A 170 15.87 7.48 -5.98
N ALA A 171 17.11 7.32 -5.51
CA ALA A 171 17.39 7.09 -4.09
C ALA A 171 16.80 8.19 -3.19
N LYS A 172 16.85 9.46 -3.63
CA LYS A 172 16.26 10.60 -2.90
C LYS A 172 14.75 10.41 -2.65
N ARG A 173 13.97 10.14 -3.71
CA ARG A 173 12.51 9.93 -3.59
C ARG A 173 12.20 8.74 -2.68
N LEU A 174 12.94 7.64 -2.84
CA LEU A 174 12.72 6.45 -2.03
C LEU A 174 13.06 6.68 -0.55
N ASN A 175 14.17 7.35 -0.25
CA ASN A 175 14.53 7.71 1.12
C ASN A 175 13.49 8.64 1.76
N GLU A 176 13.04 9.68 1.04
CA GLU A 176 11.95 10.56 1.52
C GLU A 176 10.68 9.76 1.83
N LYS A 177 10.32 8.80 0.98
CA LYS A 177 9.16 7.93 1.19
C LYS A 177 9.33 6.96 2.36
N TRP A 178 10.54 6.42 2.53
CA TRP A 178 10.87 5.54 3.65
C TRP A 178 10.85 6.30 4.97
N ASP A 179 11.37 7.52 5.02
CA ASP A 179 11.30 8.40 6.18
C ASP A 179 9.85 8.72 6.55
N ILE A 180 9.00 8.99 5.55
CA ILE A 180 7.56 9.19 5.77
C ILE A 180 6.94 7.92 6.36
N ALA A 181 7.19 6.74 5.80
CA ALA A 181 6.65 5.48 6.32
C ALA A 181 7.08 5.22 7.79
N ASN A 182 8.35 5.53 8.11
CA ASN A 182 8.86 5.45 9.48
C ASN A 182 8.18 6.45 10.42
N LYS A 183 7.91 7.69 9.98
CA LYS A 183 7.12 8.68 10.74
C LYS A 183 5.70 8.21 10.98
N ILE A 184 5.01 7.68 9.95
CA ILE A 184 3.67 7.11 10.09
C ILE A 184 3.66 6.01 11.17
N ARG A 185 4.59 5.06 11.10
CA ARG A 185 4.72 3.99 12.11
C ARG A 185 4.93 4.56 13.51
N ARG A 186 5.76 5.60 13.65
CA ARG A 186 5.99 6.28 14.94
C ARG A 186 4.71 6.93 15.47
N ILE A 187 3.91 7.60 14.63
CA ILE A 187 2.63 8.19 15.06
C ILE A 187 1.64 7.11 15.47
N GLN A 188 1.56 5.98 14.74
CA GLN A 188 0.74 4.83 15.15
C GLN A 188 1.14 4.29 16.53
N GLN A 189 2.45 4.16 16.78
CA GLN A 189 2.97 3.71 18.07
C GLN A 189 2.61 4.71 19.19
N MET A 190 2.80 6.02 18.96
CA MET A 190 2.39 7.07 19.90
C MET A 190 0.89 7.04 20.19
N ASN A 191 0.06 6.78 19.17
CA ASN A 191 -1.39 6.65 19.35
C ASN A 191 -1.74 5.45 20.26
N LYS A 192 -1.06 4.31 20.05
CA LYS A 192 -1.23 3.12 20.88
C LYS A 192 -0.82 3.38 22.33
N GLU A 193 0.34 4.00 22.54
CA GLU A 193 0.84 4.37 23.87
C GLU A 193 -0.09 5.35 24.58
N TYR A 194 -0.52 6.41 23.89
CA TYR A 194 -1.49 7.38 24.41
C TYR A 194 -2.80 6.70 24.81
N ASN A 195 -3.35 5.80 23.99
CA ASN A 195 -4.58 5.08 24.32
C ASN A 195 -4.39 4.16 25.53
N ASN A 196 -3.25 3.47 25.64
CA ASN A 196 -2.96 2.63 26.80
C ASN A 196 -2.87 3.46 28.09
N GLU A 197 -2.24 4.64 28.05
CA GLU A 197 -2.20 5.56 29.18
C GLU A 197 -3.58 6.12 29.52
N LEU A 198 -4.35 6.52 28.51
CA LEU A 198 -5.70 7.06 28.68
C LEU A 198 -6.64 6.04 29.34
N TYR A 199 -6.67 4.80 28.84
CA TYR A 199 -7.57 3.76 29.38
C TYR A 199 -7.01 3.03 30.60
N GLY A 200 -5.70 3.07 30.83
CA GLY A 200 -5.04 2.49 32.00
C GLY A 200 -4.95 3.43 33.20
N SER A 201 -5.08 4.75 32.99
CA SER A 201 -5.03 5.74 34.07
C SER A 201 -6.41 5.94 34.72
N HIS A 202 -6.45 5.96 36.06
CA HIS A 202 -7.67 6.30 36.82
C HIS A 202 -7.97 7.82 36.80
N TYR A 203 -7.09 8.62 36.19
CA TYR A 203 -7.16 10.08 36.15
C TYR A 203 -6.94 10.57 34.71
N LEU A 204 -8.04 10.62 33.94
CA LEU A 204 -8.06 11.03 32.53
C LEU A 204 -7.56 12.47 32.28
N ALA A 205 -7.53 13.31 33.31
CA ALA A 205 -7.31 14.76 33.18
C ALA A 205 -5.85 15.18 32.91
N THR A 206 -4.87 14.28 33.02
CA THR A 206 -3.44 14.63 32.94
C THR A 206 -2.71 14.11 31.71
N VAL A 207 -3.33 13.26 30.89
CA VAL A 207 -2.66 12.66 29.72
C VAL A 207 -2.58 13.69 28.60
N GLN A 208 -1.37 14.16 28.29
CA GLN A 208 -1.15 15.13 27.22
C GLN A 208 -1.01 14.43 25.87
N VAL A 209 -1.81 14.86 24.89
CA VAL A 209 -1.70 14.37 23.51
C VAL A 209 -0.40 14.88 22.87
N PRO A 210 0.50 14.00 22.40
CA PRO A 210 1.71 14.40 21.68
C PRO A 210 1.40 15.27 20.45
N ALA A 211 2.27 16.23 20.14
CA ALA A 211 2.01 17.22 19.09
C ALA A 211 1.73 16.61 17.70
N ASP A 212 2.49 15.59 17.30
CA ASP A 212 2.28 14.93 16.01
C ASP A 212 1.02 14.05 15.99
N LEU A 213 0.65 13.47 17.14
CA LEU A 213 -0.63 12.76 17.28
C LEU A 213 -1.81 13.73 17.18
N ARG A 214 -1.69 14.91 17.80
CA ARG A 214 -2.69 15.98 17.69
C ARG A 214 -2.87 16.45 16.25
N LYS A 215 -1.77 16.68 15.52
CA LYS A 215 -1.81 17.03 14.09
C LYS A 215 -2.55 15.96 13.27
N PHE A 216 -2.25 14.69 13.52
CA PHE A 216 -2.95 13.57 12.88
C PHE A 216 -4.46 13.60 13.18
N GLN A 217 -4.86 13.70 14.45
CA GLN A 217 -6.27 13.71 14.86
C GLN A 217 -7.06 14.86 14.21
N ILE A 218 -6.50 16.08 14.21
CA ILE A 218 -7.09 17.25 13.52
C ILE A 218 -7.23 16.96 12.02
N ARG A 219 -6.23 16.32 11.42
CA ARG A 219 -6.24 16.05 9.98
C ARG A 219 -7.28 15.01 9.59
N VAL A 220 -7.46 13.94 10.37
CA VAL A 220 -8.53 12.95 10.16
C VAL A 220 -9.90 13.65 10.19
N GLN A 221 -10.16 14.46 11.21
CA GLN A 221 -11.41 15.22 11.32
C GLN A 221 -11.62 16.14 10.12
N THR A 222 -10.57 16.87 9.71
CA THR A 222 -10.62 17.78 8.56
C THR A 222 -10.97 17.04 7.27
N LEU A 223 -10.35 15.88 7.02
CA LEU A 223 -10.61 15.08 5.82
C LEU A 223 -12.03 14.50 5.83
N LEU A 224 -12.50 14.04 6.98
CA LEU A 224 -13.86 13.52 7.14
C LEU A 224 -14.90 14.61 6.89
N VAL A 225 -14.73 15.79 7.49
CA VAL A 225 -15.63 16.93 7.29
C VAL A 225 -15.63 17.36 5.83
N ALA A 226 -14.45 17.52 5.21
CA ALA A 226 -14.37 17.91 3.79
C ALA A 226 -15.04 16.90 2.86
N TYR A 227 -14.95 15.59 3.17
CA TYR A 227 -15.68 14.56 2.44
C TYR A 227 -17.19 14.71 2.64
N VAL A 228 -17.67 14.82 3.87
CA VAL A 228 -19.09 14.98 4.17
C VAL A 228 -19.65 16.25 3.51
N GLU A 229 -19.00 17.40 3.67
CA GLU A 229 -19.42 18.70 3.11
C GLU A 229 -19.58 18.66 1.60
N LYS A 230 -18.60 18.08 0.91
CA LYS A 230 -18.65 17.92 -0.56
C LYS A 230 -19.85 17.09 -1.01
N HIS A 231 -20.34 16.22 -0.14
CA HIS A 231 -21.30 15.20 -0.50
C HIS A 231 -22.67 15.35 0.15
N LEU A 232 -22.93 16.37 0.98
CA LEU A 232 -24.22 16.65 1.65
C LEU A 232 -25.38 16.97 0.67
N PRO A 233 -26.44 16.13 0.61
CA PRO A 233 -27.81 16.64 0.45
C PRO A 233 -28.58 16.65 1.78
N VAL A 234 -29.66 17.42 1.80
CA VAL A 234 -30.33 17.91 3.01
C VAL A 234 -30.99 16.81 3.88
N ASN A 235 -31.27 15.61 3.35
CA ASN A 235 -32.09 14.59 4.06
C ASN A 235 -31.57 13.14 3.90
N TRP A 236 -30.52 12.76 4.64
CA TRP A 236 -30.07 11.35 4.69
C TRP A 236 -30.75 10.52 5.78
N THR A 237 -31.10 9.28 5.43
CA THR A 237 -31.39 8.20 6.37
C THR A 237 -30.13 7.74 7.12
N ALA A 238 -30.28 7.04 8.25
CA ALA A 238 -29.15 6.51 9.01
C ALA A 238 -28.29 5.54 8.19
N THR A 239 -28.91 4.64 7.42
CA THR A 239 -28.21 3.66 6.56
C THR A 239 -27.39 4.34 5.47
N GLU A 240 -27.89 5.44 4.88
CA GLU A 240 -27.12 6.22 3.90
C GLU A 240 -25.93 6.90 4.57
N ARG A 241 -26.09 7.50 5.75
CA ARG A 241 -24.99 8.09 6.52
C ARG A 241 -23.88 7.08 6.80
N ASP A 242 -24.24 5.86 7.20
CA ASP A 242 -23.25 4.82 7.49
C ASP A 242 -22.45 4.44 6.25
N LYS A 243 -23.11 4.27 5.09
CA LYS A 243 -22.43 4.03 3.80
C LYS A 243 -21.48 5.15 3.40
N ILE A 244 -21.82 6.39 3.73
CA ILE A 244 -21.03 7.58 3.41
C ILE A 244 -19.78 7.66 4.28
N VAL A 245 -19.95 7.44 5.58
CA VAL A 245 -18.84 7.37 6.53
C VAL A 245 -17.90 6.24 6.17
N ASP A 246 -18.43 5.08 5.75
CA ASP A 246 -17.65 3.95 5.26
C ASP A 246 -16.86 4.30 3.99
N ALA A 247 -17.51 4.88 2.98
CA ALA A 247 -16.84 5.34 1.76
C ALA A 247 -15.74 6.39 2.05
N ALA A 248 -16.00 7.33 2.97
CA ALA A 248 -15.02 8.32 3.42
C ALA A 248 -13.79 7.65 4.06
N ARG A 249 -14.02 6.73 4.99
CA ARG A 249 -12.96 5.96 5.70
C ARG A 249 -12.08 5.20 4.72
N HIS A 250 -12.68 4.54 3.73
CA HIS A 250 -11.96 3.73 2.76
C HIS A 250 -11.39 4.54 1.57
N ASN A 251 -11.54 5.88 1.58
CA ASN A 251 -11.15 6.79 0.50
C ASN A 251 -11.72 6.34 -0.86
N GLN A 252 -13.00 6.00 -0.87
CA GLN A 252 -13.74 5.51 -2.03
C GLN A 252 -14.66 6.59 -2.62
N PRO A 253 -14.96 6.51 -3.93
CA PRO A 253 -16.02 7.30 -4.53
C PRO A 253 -17.39 6.95 -3.91
N TRP A 254 -18.37 7.80 -4.18
CA TRP A 254 -19.69 7.75 -3.59
C TRP A 254 -20.47 6.46 -3.94
N PRO A 255 -21.14 5.79 -2.98
CA PRO A 255 -21.90 4.56 -3.25
C PRO A 255 -23.11 4.73 -4.19
N LEU A 256 -23.66 5.94 -4.34
CA LEU A 256 -24.77 6.20 -5.28
C LEU A 256 -24.30 6.69 -6.67
N ASP A 257 -22.99 6.88 -6.85
CA ASP A 257 -22.38 7.16 -8.16
C ASP A 257 -22.02 5.85 -8.88
N GLU A 258 -22.15 4.70 -8.22
CA GLU A 258 -22.24 3.41 -8.89
C GLU A 258 -23.55 3.40 -9.67
N THR A 259 -23.47 3.69 -10.97
CA THR A 259 -24.56 3.45 -11.91
C THR A 259 -25.03 2.01 -11.72
N GLY A 260 -26.16 1.85 -11.03
CA GLY A 260 -26.92 0.61 -11.04
C GLY A 260 -27.30 0.24 -12.48
N PRO A 261 -27.62 -1.03 -12.76
CA PRO A 261 -28.03 -1.45 -14.09
C PRO A 261 -29.14 -0.52 -14.58
N ALA A 262 -28.97 -0.04 -15.81
CA ALA A 262 -30.02 0.65 -16.54
C ALA A 262 -31.32 -0.16 -16.47
N GLU A 263 -32.45 0.54 -16.52
CA GLU A 263 -33.83 0.06 -16.47
C GLU A 263 -34.50 0.12 -15.10
N ARG A 264 -35.19 1.24 -14.86
CA ARG A 264 -36.63 1.21 -14.63
C ARG A 264 -37.27 2.38 -15.36
N THR A 265 -37.48 2.18 -16.65
CA THR A 265 -38.54 2.86 -17.39
C THR A 265 -39.84 2.30 -16.86
N GLU A 266 -40.52 3.00 -15.96
CA GLU A 266 -41.93 2.71 -15.72
C GLU A 266 -42.63 3.87 -14.98
N TRP A 267 -43.75 4.32 -15.58
CA TRP A 267 -44.80 5.25 -15.13
C TRP A 267 -44.47 6.76 -15.23
N ALA A 268 -45.17 7.59 -16.01
CA ALA A 268 -46.62 7.72 -16.15
C ALA A 268 -47.02 8.09 -17.60
N ASN A 269 -47.89 7.34 -18.27
CA ASN A 269 -49.32 7.66 -18.41
C ASN A 269 -49.90 8.58 -17.32
N ILE A 270 -50.07 9.87 -17.66
CA ILE A 270 -51.34 10.62 -17.83
C ILE A 270 -51.00 11.90 -18.61
#